data_AF-A0A2V9HHN0-F1
#
_entry.id   AF-A0A2V9HHN0-F1
#
_cell.length_a   1.000
_cell.length_b   1.000
_cell.length_c   1.000
_cell.angle_alpha   90.00
_cell.angle_beta   90.00
_cell.angle_gamma   90.00
#
_symmetry.space_group_name_H-M   'P 1'
#
loop_
_entity.id
_entity.type
_entity.pdbx_description
1 polymer ?
#
loop_
_entity_poly.entity_id
_entity_poly.type
_entity_poly.pdbx_seq_one_letter_code
_entity_poly.pdbx_strand_id
1 'polypeptide(L)'
;AGGYENRSLWSEEAWAWKAKEGVEHPMFWGREGNLWIYHTMFGEVRLPQEWPVYVSHAEATAYAKWLGRKLPTEAQFHRAAYGTPERGKERTYPWGEEAPSASRGNFDFKSWDPSPVGAHPAGASAFGVHDLVGNGWEWTRTEFAPFPGFTPMPFYPGYSANFFDGKHYVMKGGSPRTAACMLRRSFRNWFQPHYPYVYATFRCVED
;
A
#
# COMPACT_ATOMS: atom_id res chain seq x y z
N ALA A 1 6.62 19.63 -10.68
CA ALA A 1 7.83 18.80 -10.77
C ALA A 1 7.88 17.91 -12.02
N GLY A 2 6.79 17.75 -12.79
CA GLY A 2 6.83 17.05 -14.07
C GLY A 2 6.98 15.52 -13.98
N GLY A 3 6.48 14.89 -12.91
CA GLY A 3 6.75 13.48 -12.61
C GLY A 3 6.15 12.51 -13.64
N TYR A 4 4.95 12.81 -14.13
CA TYR A 4 4.28 12.03 -15.17
C TYR A 4 4.90 12.30 -16.57
N GLU A 5 5.57 13.42 -16.76
CA GLU A 5 6.19 13.80 -18.03
C GLU A 5 7.65 13.33 -18.13
N ASN A 6 8.28 13.01 -16.99
CA ASN A 6 9.69 12.63 -16.93
C ASN A 6 9.89 11.11 -17.11
N ARG A 7 10.13 10.69 -18.36
CA ARG A 7 10.44 9.30 -18.77
C ARG A 7 11.45 8.59 -17.87
N SER A 8 12.47 9.28 -17.39
CA SER A 8 13.55 8.69 -16.60
C SER A 8 13.09 8.12 -15.26
N LEU A 9 11.91 8.52 -14.77
CA LEU A 9 11.33 8.03 -13.52
C LEU A 9 10.65 6.66 -13.66
N TRP A 10 10.36 6.22 -14.89
CA TRP A 10 9.52 5.06 -15.17
C TRP A 10 10.34 3.93 -15.79
N SER A 11 9.96 2.67 -15.54
CA SER A 11 10.46 1.54 -16.34
C SER A 11 9.92 1.64 -17.78
N GLU A 12 10.44 0.84 -18.71
CA GLU A 12 9.95 0.84 -20.09
C GLU A 12 8.49 0.41 -20.19
N GLU A 13 8.15 -0.69 -19.53
CA GLU A 13 6.79 -1.21 -19.48
C GLU A 13 5.82 -0.23 -18.82
N ALA A 14 6.22 0.39 -17.71
CA ALA A 14 5.37 1.35 -17.00
C ALA A 14 5.15 2.63 -17.81
N TRP A 15 6.17 3.11 -18.52
CA TRP A 15 6.00 4.26 -19.41
C TRP A 15 5.09 3.94 -20.60
N ALA A 16 5.26 2.77 -21.22
CA ALA A 16 4.42 2.33 -22.32
C ALA A 16 2.96 2.19 -21.88
N TRP A 17 2.70 1.60 -20.72
CA TRP A 17 1.37 1.52 -20.10
C TRP A 17 0.79 2.92 -19.86
N LYS A 18 1.54 3.78 -19.15
CA LYS A 18 1.12 5.15 -18.85
C LYS A 18 0.74 5.94 -20.11
N ALA A 19 1.56 5.86 -21.15
CA ALA A 19 1.33 6.54 -22.42
C ALA A 19 0.10 5.98 -23.15
N LYS A 20 -0.09 4.66 -23.14
CA LYS A 20 -1.24 4.00 -23.75
C LYS A 20 -2.56 4.36 -23.05
N GLU A 21 -2.55 4.36 -21.72
CA GLU A 21 -3.76 4.60 -20.90
C GLU A 21 -3.98 6.08 -20.58
N GLY A 22 -3.08 6.98 -20.99
CA GLY A 22 -3.20 8.42 -20.75
C GLY A 22 -3.14 8.80 -19.26
N VAL A 23 -2.33 8.09 -18.46
CA VAL A 23 -2.26 8.34 -17.01
C VAL A 23 -1.47 9.63 -16.75
N GLU A 24 -2.12 10.61 -16.14
CA GLU A 24 -1.54 11.94 -15.83
C GLU A 24 -1.63 12.32 -14.34
N HIS A 25 -2.41 11.57 -13.56
CA HIS A 25 -2.60 11.73 -12.13
C HIS A 25 -3.13 10.41 -11.54
N PRO A 26 -3.17 10.27 -10.20
CA PRO A 26 -3.75 9.11 -9.55
C PRO A 26 -5.21 8.85 -9.98
N MET A 27 -5.60 7.59 -10.06
CA MET A 27 -6.91 7.16 -10.58
C MET A 27 -8.10 7.79 -9.86
N PHE A 28 -8.02 7.98 -8.54
CA PHE A 28 -9.12 8.56 -7.76
C PHE A 28 -9.11 10.10 -7.76
N TRP A 29 -8.23 10.74 -8.53
CA TRP A 29 -8.21 12.19 -8.66
C TRP A 29 -8.95 12.61 -9.92
N GLY A 30 -9.51 13.81 -9.89
CA GLY A 30 -10.13 14.48 -11.02
C GLY A 30 -9.82 15.97 -11.01
N ARG A 31 -10.26 16.68 -12.05
CA ARG A 31 -10.11 18.14 -12.14
C ARG A 31 -11.44 18.83 -12.40
N GLU A 32 -11.69 19.89 -11.65
CA GLU A 32 -12.74 20.88 -11.90
C GLU A 32 -12.10 22.26 -12.07
N GLY A 33 -11.90 22.67 -13.32
CA GLY A 33 -11.13 23.87 -13.64
C GLY A 33 -9.70 23.78 -13.09
N ASN A 34 -9.37 24.65 -12.13
CA ASN A 34 -8.05 24.69 -11.49
C ASN A 34 -7.98 23.90 -10.18
N LEU A 35 -9.05 23.22 -9.78
CA LEU A 35 -9.13 22.49 -8.52
C LEU A 35 -8.94 20.99 -8.74
N TRP A 36 -8.14 20.38 -7.88
CA TRP A 36 -8.06 18.92 -7.76
C TRP A 36 -9.22 18.42 -6.90
N ILE A 37 -9.88 17.40 -7.43
CA ILE A 37 -10.99 16.68 -6.80
C ILE A 37 -10.52 15.27 -6.47
N TYR A 38 -11.01 14.73 -5.37
CA TYR A 38 -10.85 13.33 -4.99
C TYR A 38 -12.21 12.63 -5.06
N HIS A 39 -12.28 11.57 -5.85
CA HIS A 39 -13.44 10.69 -5.97
C HIS A 39 -13.43 9.72 -4.78
N THR A 40 -14.20 10.06 -3.75
CA THR A 40 -14.46 9.21 -2.58
C THR A 40 -15.37 8.03 -2.96
N MET A 41 -15.58 7.11 -2.02
CA MET A 41 -16.50 5.99 -2.24
C MET A 41 -17.92 6.43 -2.65
N PHE A 42 -18.43 7.53 -2.09
CA PHE A 42 -19.84 7.94 -2.24
C PHE A 42 -20.02 9.37 -2.78
N GLY A 43 -18.98 9.96 -3.36
CA GLY A 43 -19.06 11.32 -3.88
C GLY A 43 -17.70 11.94 -4.15
N GLU A 44 -17.70 13.26 -4.30
CA GLU A 44 -16.53 14.02 -4.70
C GLU A 44 -16.25 15.10 -3.66
N VAL A 45 -14.98 15.25 -3.31
CA VAL A 45 -14.51 16.29 -2.38
C VAL A 45 -13.31 16.99 -2.97
N ARG A 46 -13.02 18.21 -2.51
CA ARG A 46 -11.73 18.85 -2.83
C ARG A 46 -10.61 17.97 -2.29
N LEU A 47 -9.57 17.76 -3.09
CA LEU A 47 -8.48 16.84 -2.78
C LEU A 47 -7.90 17.12 -1.37
N PRO A 48 -8.08 16.20 -0.40
CA PRO A 48 -7.53 16.37 0.94
C PRO A 48 -6.01 16.20 0.92
N GLN A 49 -5.27 17.22 1.32
CA GLN A 49 -3.80 17.23 1.23
C GLN A 49 -3.13 16.31 2.24
N GLU A 50 -3.83 15.97 3.33
CA GLU A 50 -3.29 15.16 4.43
C GLU A 50 -3.64 13.67 4.30
N TRP A 51 -4.42 13.29 3.30
CA TRP A 51 -4.79 11.89 3.09
C TRP A 51 -3.68 11.16 2.32
N PRO A 52 -3.40 9.89 2.66
CA PRO A 52 -2.52 9.07 1.85
C PRO A 52 -3.12 8.90 0.45
N VAL A 53 -2.28 9.05 -0.57
CA VAL A 53 -2.70 8.90 -1.97
C VAL A 53 -2.85 7.42 -2.33
N TYR A 54 -3.84 7.11 -3.18
CA TYR A 54 -3.97 5.80 -3.81
C TYR A 54 -3.43 5.81 -5.24
N VAL A 55 -2.50 4.92 -5.53
CA VAL A 55 -1.78 4.86 -6.81
C VAL A 55 -1.47 3.42 -7.22
N SER A 56 -1.17 3.21 -8.49
CA SER A 56 -0.55 1.98 -8.97
C SER A 56 0.87 1.80 -8.41
N HIS A 57 1.40 0.58 -8.44
CA HIS A 57 2.80 0.32 -8.04
C HIS A 57 3.78 1.08 -8.96
N ALA A 58 3.45 1.19 -10.25
CA ALA A 58 4.26 1.92 -11.22
C ALA A 58 4.40 3.41 -10.84
N GLU A 59 3.29 4.07 -10.50
CA GLU A 59 3.28 5.44 -10.01
C GLU A 59 4.03 5.59 -8.67
N ALA A 60 3.80 4.69 -7.71
CA ALA A 60 4.50 4.68 -6.43
C ALA A 60 6.02 4.53 -6.61
N THR A 61 6.45 3.67 -7.52
CA THR A 61 7.87 3.45 -7.86
C THR A 61 8.47 4.70 -8.51
N ALA A 62 7.77 5.32 -9.47
CA ALA A 62 8.22 6.53 -10.13
C ALA A 62 8.36 7.70 -9.15
N TYR A 63 7.41 7.85 -8.22
CA TYR A 63 7.46 8.84 -7.16
C TYR A 63 8.64 8.60 -6.20
N ALA A 64 8.83 7.35 -5.74
CA ALA A 64 9.95 7.00 -4.88
C ALA A 64 11.29 7.32 -5.56
N LYS A 65 11.43 6.98 -6.85
CA LYS A 65 12.61 7.31 -7.65
C LYS A 65 12.84 8.81 -7.80
N TRP A 66 11.77 9.59 -7.99
CA TRP A 66 11.86 11.05 -8.05
C TRP A 66 12.41 11.65 -6.75
N LEU A 67 12.08 11.06 -5.60
CA LEU A 67 12.64 11.44 -4.30
C LEU A 67 14.06 10.88 -4.03
N GLY A 68 14.65 10.12 -4.95
CA GLY A 68 15.92 9.41 -4.71
C GLY A 68 15.78 8.27 -3.69
N ARG A 69 14.57 7.76 -3.49
CA ARG A 69 14.21 6.71 -2.52
C ARG A 69 13.70 5.45 -3.24
N LYS A 70 13.29 4.46 -2.45
CA LYS A 70 12.73 3.18 -2.94
C LYS A 70 11.45 2.85 -2.19
N LEU A 71 10.60 1.99 -2.75
CA LEU A 71 9.55 1.33 -1.96
C LEU A 71 10.18 0.30 -1.00
N PRO A 72 9.61 0.05 0.20
CA PRO A 72 10.12 -0.98 1.10
C PRO A 72 10.07 -2.37 0.46
N THR A 73 10.93 -3.28 0.88
CA THR A 73 10.69 -4.72 0.69
C THR A 73 9.61 -5.21 1.64
N GLU A 74 8.99 -6.35 1.36
CA GLU A 74 8.06 -7.01 2.30
C GLU A 74 8.71 -7.21 3.67
N ALA A 75 9.99 -7.62 3.72
CA ALA A 75 10.72 -7.82 4.97
C ALA A 75 10.97 -6.50 5.72
N GLN A 76 11.31 -5.42 5.02
CA GLN A 76 11.48 -4.09 5.63
C GLN A 76 10.16 -3.59 6.21
N PHE A 77 9.06 -3.70 5.47
CA PHE A 77 7.73 -3.37 5.97
C PHE A 77 7.39 -4.22 7.20
N HIS A 78 7.59 -5.54 7.13
CA HIS A 78 7.27 -6.45 8.22
C HIS A 78 8.03 -6.09 9.49
N ARG A 79 9.33 -5.80 9.37
CA ARG A 79 10.15 -5.35 10.49
C ARG A 79 9.64 -4.04 11.06
N ALA A 80 9.36 -3.04 10.22
CA ALA A 80 8.88 -1.73 10.67
C ALA A 80 7.51 -1.81 11.37
N ALA A 81 6.63 -2.71 10.92
CA ALA A 81 5.30 -2.90 11.48
C ALA A 81 5.30 -3.76 12.73
N TYR A 82 5.83 -4.97 12.65
CA TYR A 82 5.61 -5.99 13.67
C TYR A 82 6.86 -6.28 14.52
N GLY A 83 8.04 -5.84 14.09
CA GLY A 83 9.26 -6.00 14.86
C GLY A 83 9.28 -5.14 16.12
N THR A 84 10.17 -5.50 17.05
CA THR A 84 10.48 -4.67 18.23
C THR A 84 11.97 -4.32 18.28
N PRO A 85 12.38 -3.30 19.09
CA PRO A 85 13.79 -3.01 19.33
C PRO A 85 14.58 -4.23 19.85
N GLU A 86 13.91 -5.12 20.59
CA GLU A 86 14.52 -6.38 21.01
C GLU A 86 14.57 -7.37 19.82
N ARG A 87 15.77 -7.87 19.52
CA ARG A 87 16.00 -8.75 18.39
C ARG A 87 15.25 -10.07 18.58
N GLY A 88 14.57 -10.52 17.52
CA GLY A 88 13.82 -11.78 17.52
C GLY A 88 12.43 -11.70 18.17
N LYS A 89 12.04 -10.55 18.73
CA LYS A 89 10.68 -10.33 19.22
C LYS A 89 9.86 -9.53 18.23
N GLU A 90 8.63 -9.99 18.04
CA GLU A 90 7.60 -9.38 17.20
C GLU A 90 6.28 -9.26 17.96
N ARG A 91 5.41 -8.36 17.50
CA ARG A 91 4.05 -8.16 17.98
C ARG A 91 3.03 -8.76 17.02
N THR A 92 1.83 -9.04 17.50
CA THR A 92 0.72 -9.49 16.64
C THR A 92 0.25 -8.37 15.70
N TYR A 93 0.13 -7.14 16.20
CA TYR A 93 -0.17 -5.92 15.47
C TYR A 93 0.91 -4.86 15.71
N PRO A 94 1.00 -3.77 14.92
CA PRO A 94 2.01 -2.74 15.16
C PRO A 94 1.99 -2.18 16.59
N TRP A 95 0.78 -1.95 17.10
CA TRP A 95 0.52 -1.43 18.43
C TRP A 95 0.63 -2.45 19.57
N GLY A 96 0.80 -3.75 19.30
CA GLY A 96 0.89 -4.80 20.32
C GLY A 96 -0.07 -5.97 20.11
N GLU A 97 -0.58 -6.52 21.22
CA GLU A 97 -1.40 -7.74 21.22
C GLU A 97 -2.91 -7.48 21.29
N GLU A 98 -3.30 -6.26 21.60
CA GLU A 98 -4.71 -5.92 21.72
C GLU A 98 -5.42 -5.93 20.36
N ALA A 99 -6.68 -6.35 20.40
CA ALA A 99 -7.52 -6.47 19.21
C ALA A 99 -7.63 -5.16 18.41
N PRO A 100 -7.82 -5.23 17.08
CA PRO A 100 -8.02 -4.05 16.24
C PRO A 100 -9.22 -3.23 16.70
N SER A 101 -9.05 -1.91 16.78
CA SER A 101 -10.09 -0.94 17.14
C SER A 101 -9.95 0.32 16.30
N ALA A 102 -11.04 1.10 16.16
CA ALA A 102 -11.04 2.33 15.37
C ALA A 102 -10.06 3.42 15.87
N SER A 103 -9.58 3.32 17.11
CA SER A 103 -8.54 4.21 17.64
C SER A 103 -7.14 3.94 17.08
N ARG A 104 -6.93 2.80 16.40
CA ARG A 104 -5.62 2.29 15.97
C ARG A 104 -5.39 2.32 14.46
N GLY A 105 -6.40 2.70 13.70
CA GLY A 105 -6.32 2.80 12.26
C GLY A 105 -7.69 2.81 11.62
N ASN A 106 -7.69 2.99 10.31
CA ASN A 106 -8.90 2.99 9.49
C ASN A 106 -8.99 1.68 8.68
N PHE A 107 -9.79 0.75 9.18
CA PHE A 107 -10.04 -0.59 8.64
C PHE A 107 -11.43 -1.05 9.10
N ASP A 108 -11.82 -2.28 8.76
CA ASP A 108 -13.08 -2.89 9.20
C ASP A 108 -14.33 -2.06 8.85
N PHE A 109 -14.28 -1.40 7.69
CA PHE A 109 -15.39 -0.61 7.14
C PHE A 109 -15.88 0.52 8.05
N LYS A 110 -15.03 0.99 8.98
CA LYS A 110 -15.37 2.09 9.91
C LYS A 110 -15.48 3.44 9.21
N SER A 111 -14.59 3.69 8.25
CA SER A 111 -14.69 4.79 7.30
C SER A 111 -14.45 4.25 5.89
N TRP A 112 -15.05 4.89 4.90
CA TRP A 112 -14.85 4.49 3.52
C TRP A 112 -13.56 5.11 2.96
N ASP A 113 -13.28 6.35 3.22
CA ASP A 113 -12.13 7.03 2.62
C ASP A 113 -10.94 7.08 3.60
N PRO A 114 -9.72 7.36 3.13
CA PRO A 114 -8.58 7.53 4.01
C PRO A 114 -8.83 8.54 5.13
N SER A 115 -8.15 8.36 6.26
CA SER A 115 -8.04 9.38 7.29
C SER A 115 -6.71 10.13 7.13
N PRO A 116 -6.59 11.37 7.64
CA PRO A 116 -5.33 12.11 7.62
C PRO A 116 -4.17 11.29 8.20
N VAL A 117 -2.98 11.44 7.63
CA VAL A 117 -1.76 10.80 8.17
C VAL A 117 -1.56 11.19 9.63
N GLY A 118 -1.23 10.22 10.48
CA GLY A 118 -1.06 10.42 11.92
C GLY A 118 -2.35 10.54 12.73
N ALA A 119 -3.53 10.39 12.13
CA ALA A 119 -4.81 10.48 12.85
C ALA A 119 -4.99 9.38 13.93
N HIS A 120 -4.24 8.29 13.86
CA HIS A 120 -4.34 7.15 14.78
C HIS A 120 -3.02 6.87 15.50
N PRO A 121 -2.56 7.75 16.42
CA PRO A 121 -1.27 7.59 17.11
C PRO A 121 -1.20 6.32 17.96
N ALA A 122 -2.34 5.83 18.47
CA ALA A 122 -2.40 4.56 19.20
C ALA A 122 -2.15 3.33 18.31
N GLY A 123 -2.08 3.51 16.98
CA GLY A 123 -1.75 2.49 15.99
C GLY A 123 -0.25 2.38 15.68
N ALA A 124 0.60 3.19 16.31
CA ALA A 124 2.04 3.23 16.00
C ALA A 124 2.75 1.89 16.29
N SER A 125 3.75 1.58 15.46
CA SER A 125 4.62 0.42 15.69
C SER A 125 5.56 0.61 16.89
N ALA A 126 6.30 -0.44 17.26
CA ALA A 126 7.33 -0.36 18.29
C ALA A 126 8.48 0.62 17.96
N PHE A 127 8.57 1.05 16.70
CA PHE A 127 9.54 2.02 16.21
C PHE A 127 8.94 3.42 16.02
N GLY A 128 7.69 3.64 16.44
CA GLY A 128 6.98 4.92 16.28
C GLY A 128 6.52 5.18 14.84
N VAL A 129 6.45 4.16 13.99
CA VAL A 129 5.96 4.33 12.62
C VAL A 129 4.44 4.21 12.61
N HIS A 130 3.76 5.25 12.12
CA HIS A 130 2.31 5.34 12.09
C HIS A 130 1.73 4.76 10.79
N ASP A 131 0.41 4.50 10.82
CA ASP A 131 -0.40 4.16 9.65
C ASP A 131 0.11 2.94 8.86
N LEU A 132 0.75 1.98 9.53
CA LEU A 132 1.20 0.72 8.91
C LEU A 132 0.08 -0.31 8.76
N VAL A 133 -1.07 -0.10 9.40
CA VAL A 133 -2.25 -0.97 9.26
C VAL A 133 -3.50 -0.11 9.08
N GLY A 134 -4.27 -0.39 8.04
CA GLY A 134 -5.40 0.45 7.60
C GLY A 134 -4.97 1.60 6.70
N ASN A 135 -5.91 2.50 6.40
CA ASN A 135 -5.77 3.64 5.48
C ASN A 135 -5.44 3.30 4.01
N GLY A 136 -4.74 2.21 3.72
CA GLY A 136 -4.45 1.74 2.38
C GLY A 136 -3.49 0.56 2.40
N TRP A 137 -3.66 -0.39 1.49
CA TRP A 137 -2.64 -1.41 1.27
C TRP A 137 -1.35 -0.75 0.80
N GLU A 138 -0.21 -1.07 1.39
CA GLU A 138 1.06 -0.48 1.01
C GLU A 138 1.82 -1.34 0.03
N TRP A 139 2.15 -0.75 -1.13
CA TRP A 139 3.05 -1.35 -2.11
C TRP A 139 4.43 -1.63 -1.52
N THR A 140 4.96 -2.82 -1.81
CA THR A 140 6.36 -3.17 -1.59
C THR A 140 7.03 -3.44 -2.93
N ARG A 141 8.36 -3.30 -3.01
CA ARG A 141 9.14 -3.71 -4.19
C ARG A 141 9.41 -5.22 -4.25
N THR A 142 8.77 -6.02 -3.40
CA THR A 142 8.96 -7.47 -3.35
C THR A 142 7.96 -8.14 -4.28
N GLU A 143 8.46 -8.90 -5.25
CA GLU A 143 7.64 -9.77 -6.09
C GLU A 143 6.92 -10.82 -5.24
N PHE A 144 5.67 -11.13 -5.60
CA PHE A 144 4.90 -12.18 -4.95
C PHE A 144 5.41 -13.54 -5.39
N ALA A 145 6.23 -14.14 -4.52
CA ALA A 145 6.85 -15.43 -4.71
C ALA A 145 6.56 -16.37 -3.51
N PRO A 146 6.71 -17.70 -3.66
CA PRO A 146 6.54 -18.63 -2.56
C PRO A 146 7.64 -18.42 -1.50
N PHE A 147 7.29 -18.59 -0.23
CA PHE A 147 8.31 -18.78 0.80
C PHE A 147 8.91 -20.20 0.73
N PRO A 148 10.14 -20.39 1.24
CA PRO A 148 10.72 -21.72 1.36
C PRO A 148 9.75 -22.69 2.07
N GLY A 149 9.52 -23.86 1.46
CA GLY A 149 8.59 -24.86 1.98
C GLY A 149 7.10 -24.58 1.70
N PHE A 150 6.76 -23.58 0.89
CA PHE A 150 5.38 -23.35 0.46
C PHE A 150 4.76 -24.63 -0.13
N THR A 151 3.57 -24.97 0.36
CA THR A 151 2.70 -26.00 -0.22
C THR A 151 1.33 -25.37 -0.43
N PRO A 152 0.71 -25.50 -1.61
CA PRO A 152 -0.60 -24.92 -1.88
C PRO A 152 -1.68 -25.58 -0.99
N MET A 153 -2.70 -24.80 -0.62
CA MET A 153 -3.85 -25.35 0.11
C MET A 153 -4.60 -26.35 -0.79
N PRO A 154 -4.84 -27.60 -0.34
CA PRO A 154 -5.40 -28.65 -1.21
C PRO A 154 -6.74 -28.29 -1.85
N PHE A 155 -7.60 -27.58 -1.10
CA PHE A 155 -8.94 -27.20 -1.57
C PHE A 155 -8.93 -26.03 -2.56
N TYR A 156 -7.91 -25.17 -2.54
CA TYR A 156 -7.79 -24.05 -3.47
C TYR A 156 -6.33 -23.81 -3.86
N PRO A 157 -5.74 -24.71 -4.66
CA PRO A 157 -4.31 -24.69 -4.91
C PRO A 157 -3.86 -23.46 -5.71
N GLY A 158 -4.75 -22.94 -6.57
CA GLY A 158 -4.51 -21.76 -7.39
C GLY A 158 -4.63 -20.42 -6.65
N TYR A 159 -5.00 -20.39 -5.37
CA TYR A 159 -5.20 -19.13 -4.62
C TYR A 159 -3.95 -18.26 -4.65
N SER A 160 -2.76 -18.85 -4.48
CA SER A 160 -1.48 -18.12 -4.53
C SER A 160 -0.58 -18.60 -5.65
N ALA A 161 -0.52 -19.92 -5.91
CA ALA A 161 0.48 -20.51 -6.81
C ALA A 161 0.42 -19.93 -8.23
N ASN A 162 -0.77 -19.60 -8.74
CA ASN A 162 -0.96 -19.05 -10.08
C ASN A 162 -0.39 -17.64 -10.25
N PHE A 163 -0.10 -16.94 -9.15
CA PHE A 163 0.38 -15.56 -9.14
C PHE A 163 1.87 -15.46 -8.80
N PHE A 164 2.57 -16.59 -8.66
CA PHE A 164 4.03 -16.65 -8.58
C PHE A 164 4.66 -16.57 -9.97
N ASP A 165 4.29 -15.53 -10.72
CA ASP A 165 4.55 -15.37 -12.15
C ASP A 165 5.55 -14.25 -12.48
N GLY A 166 6.12 -13.61 -11.46
CA GLY A 166 7.01 -12.45 -11.60
C GLY A 166 6.30 -11.16 -12.02
N LYS A 167 4.97 -11.12 -12.01
CA LYS A 167 4.17 -9.95 -12.46
C LYS A 167 3.39 -9.28 -11.35
N HIS A 168 3.39 -9.85 -10.15
CA HIS A 168 2.65 -9.35 -9.01
C HIS A 168 3.60 -8.91 -7.90
N TYR A 169 3.27 -7.80 -7.24
CA TYR A 169 4.04 -7.26 -6.12
C TYR A 169 3.25 -7.39 -4.83
N VAL A 170 3.95 -7.72 -3.74
CA VAL A 170 3.35 -7.88 -2.42
C VAL A 170 2.90 -6.53 -1.88
N MET A 171 1.73 -6.53 -1.26
CA MET A 171 1.18 -5.43 -0.51
C MET A 171 0.87 -5.84 0.94
N LYS A 172 1.00 -4.90 1.87
CA LYS A 172 0.84 -5.12 3.31
C LYS A 172 -0.05 -4.06 3.95
N GLY A 173 -0.45 -4.27 5.21
CA GLY A 173 -1.12 -3.24 6.04
C GLY A 173 -2.65 -3.22 5.99
N GLY A 174 -3.29 -3.55 4.87
CA GLY A 174 -4.75 -3.48 4.76
C GLY A 174 -5.27 -2.07 4.50
N SER A 175 -6.49 -1.99 3.97
CA SER A 175 -7.17 -0.73 3.64
C SER A 175 -8.42 -0.51 4.50
N PRO A 176 -9.13 0.62 4.36
CA PRO A 176 -10.41 0.85 5.04
C PRO A 176 -11.48 -0.21 4.72
N ARG A 177 -11.30 -0.99 3.64
CA ARG A 177 -12.17 -2.11 3.22
C ARG A 177 -11.75 -3.48 3.75
N THR A 178 -10.69 -3.54 4.53
CA THR A 178 -10.16 -4.83 5.00
C THR A 178 -10.78 -5.15 6.35
N ALA A 179 -11.54 -6.25 6.42
CA ALA A 179 -12.15 -6.72 7.67
C ALA A 179 -11.08 -6.99 8.74
N ALA A 180 -11.39 -6.72 10.01
CA ALA A 180 -10.42 -6.84 11.11
C ALA A 180 -9.81 -8.26 11.22
N CYS A 181 -10.58 -9.31 10.91
CA CYS A 181 -10.11 -10.70 10.93
C CYS A 181 -9.04 -11.02 9.87
N MET A 182 -8.93 -10.19 8.83
CA MET A 182 -7.93 -10.33 7.77
C MET A 182 -6.65 -9.56 8.07
N LEU A 183 -6.66 -8.67 9.07
CA LEU A 183 -5.48 -7.93 9.52
C LEU A 183 -4.56 -8.88 10.28
N ARG A 184 -3.66 -9.53 9.55
CA ARG A 184 -2.66 -10.44 10.10
C ARG A 184 -1.29 -10.02 9.59
N ARG A 185 -0.28 -10.05 10.47
CA ARG A 185 1.13 -9.78 10.09
C ARG A 185 1.63 -10.63 8.92
N SER A 186 1.13 -11.87 8.84
CA SER A 186 1.44 -12.83 7.79
C SER A 186 0.61 -12.67 6.52
N PHE A 187 -0.43 -11.82 6.51
CA PHE A 187 -1.26 -11.63 5.33
C PHE A 187 -0.45 -10.96 4.21
N ARG A 188 -0.52 -11.53 3.00
CA ARG A 188 0.14 -11.02 1.80
C ARG A 188 -0.97 -10.78 0.78
N ASN A 189 -1.24 -9.53 0.46
CA ASN A 189 -2.04 -9.21 -0.71
C ASN A 189 -1.08 -9.01 -1.90
N TRP A 190 -1.57 -9.09 -3.14
CA TRP A 190 -0.72 -8.90 -4.31
C TRP A 190 -1.54 -8.41 -5.51
N PHE A 191 -0.94 -7.55 -6.31
CA PHE A 191 -1.52 -7.05 -7.55
C PHE A 191 -0.44 -6.75 -8.59
N GLN A 192 -0.86 -6.70 -9.86
CA GLN A 192 0.01 -6.29 -10.96
C GLN A 192 0.35 -4.80 -10.86
N PRO A 193 1.53 -4.38 -11.35
CA PRO A 193 2.04 -3.05 -11.07
C PRO A 193 1.24 -1.91 -11.71
N HIS A 194 0.45 -2.23 -12.74
CA HIS A 194 -0.34 -1.29 -13.53
C HIS A 194 -1.82 -1.26 -13.14
N TYR A 195 -2.25 -2.05 -12.14
CA TYR A 195 -3.66 -2.07 -11.72
C TYR A 195 -3.94 -0.92 -10.74
N PRO A 196 -4.72 0.12 -11.13
CA PRO A 196 -4.77 1.38 -10.38
C PRO A 196 -5.97 1.48 -9.44
N TYR A 197 -6.86 0.48 -9.42
CA TYR A 197 -8.15 0.53 -8.70
C TYR A 197 -8.09 -0.01 -7.28
N VAL A 198 -6.93 -0.53 -6.85
CA VAL A 198 -6.75 -0.98 -5.47
C VAL A 198 -6.68 0.24 -4.55
N TYR A 199 -7.25 0.13 -3.36
CA TYR A 199 -7.05 1.09 -2.26
C TYR A 199 -5.62 0.95 -1.72
N ALA A 200 -4.67 1.39 -2.54
CA ALA A 200 -3.25 1.10 -2.44
C ALA A 200 -2.42 2.37 -2.29
N THR A 201 -1.85 2.56 -1.13
CA THR A 201 -0.89 3.62 -0.87
C THR A 201 0.54 3.08 -0.91
N PHE A 202 1.51 3.89 -0.49
CA PHE A 202 2.90 3.49 -0.41
C PHE A 202 3.64 4.33 0.62
N ARG A 203 4.80 3.83 1.02
CA ARG A 203 5.81 4.62 1.72
C ARG A 203 7.16 4.47 1.04
N CYS A 204 8.05 5.41 1.32
CA CYS A 204 9.40 5.38 0.81
C CYS A 204 10.38 4.97 1.92
N VAL A 205 11.44 4.29 1.54
CA VAL A 205 12.59 3.96 2.39
C VAL A 205 13.86 4.48 1.72
N GLU A 206 14.85 4.76 2.55
CA GLU A 206 16.25 4.97 2.15
C GLU A 206 17.14 3.91 2.81
N ASP A 207 18.34 3.74 2.28
CA ASP A 207 19.33 2.78 2.79
C ASP A 207 20.04 3.32 4.04
#